data_AF-A0A9D9L1L5-F1
#
_entry.id   AF-A0A9D9L1L5-F1
#
_cell.length_a   1.000
_cell.length_b   1.000
_cell.length_c   1.000
_cell.angle_alpha   90.00
_cell.angle_beta   90.00
_cell.angle_gamma   90.00
#
_symmetry.space_group_name_H-M   'P 1'
#
loop_
_entity.id
_entity.type
_entity.pdbx_description
1 polymer ?
#
loop_
_entity_poly.entity_id
_entity_poly.type
_entity_poly.pdbx_seq_one_letter_code
_entity_poly.pdbx_strand_id
1 'polypeptide(L)'
;TGMTEDELKHDLSGEIFKVPHTENEYHTASEYLSGDIRKKLHIAEEVAEYDSDFNINVSALKKAMPEPLKAGDIDVKLGASWVDPKYYEQFIYELLQTPAYQRSDSPSSRWNKSAIIGVEYSEHTNSFHVSNKSSDRSVLATQKFGSHKMNAYDIFEHILNLQEPKIYKTIEVPDGMGDTKEKRVVDIDATRVVQRKADDMRKAFKDWIFKDPVRREAIVDRYNELFNSIRPREYDGSNLSFPLMTNEINLHDHQKNAIAHAMFGGNTLFAHSVGAGKCATRS
;
A
#
# COMPACT_ATOMS: atom_id res chain seq x y z
N THR A 1 -45.86 8.16 16.18
CA THR A 1 -45.67 6.75 16.63
C THR A 1 -45.18 6.82 18.07
N GLY A 2 -45.87 6.16 18.99
CA GLY A 2 -45.60 6.20 20.44
C GLY A 2 -44.60 5.14 20.88
N MET A 3 -43.55 4.91 20.09
CA MET A 3 -42.48 3.97 20.43
C MET A 3 -41.42 4.72 21.24
N THR A 4 -40.94 4.10 22.30
CA THR A 4 -39.86 4.64 23.13
C THR A 4 -38.55 4.63 22.34
N GLU A 5 -37.61 5.51 22.71
CA GLU A 5 -36.31 5.62 22.03
C GLU A 5 -35.56 4.28 22.00
N ASP A 6 -35.74 3.46 23.04
CA ASP A 6 -35.14 2.13 23.17
C ASP A 6 -35.79 1.08 22.28
N GLU A 7 -37.10 1.16 22.05
CA GLU A 7 -37.82 0.29 21.09
C GLU A 7 -37.42 0.60 19.63
N LEU A 8 -37.25 1.89 19.30
CA LEU A 8 -36.74 2.31 17.99
C LEU A 8 -35.28 1.88 17.76
N LYS A 9 -34.43 1.92 18.79
CA LYS A 9 -33.04 1.43 18.72
C LYS A 9 -32.97 -0.09 18.53
N HIS A 10 -33.88 -0.83 19.15
CA HIS A 10 -33.96 -2.29 19.00
C HIS A 10 -34.44 -2.68 17.59
N ASP A 11 -35.48 -2.00 17.07
CA ASP A 11 -36.02 -2.28 15.73
C ASP A 11 -35.06 -1.87 14.59
N LEU A 12 -34.23 -0.85 14.81
CA LEU A 12 -33.21 -0.39 13.86
C LEU A 12 -31.84 -1.06 14.08
N SER A 13 -31.75 -2.07 14.95
CA SER A 13 -30.50 -2.76 15.24
C SER A 13 -29.93 -3.43 13.98
N GLY A 14 -28.75 -3.01 13.56
CA GLY A 14 -28.10 -3.47 12.33
C GLY A 14 -28.38 -2.60 11.10
N GLU A 15 -29.37 -1.70 11.14
CA GLU A 15 -29.61 -0.67 10.11
C GLU A 15 -28.94 0.67 10.46
N ILE A 16 -28.79 0.97 11.75
CA ILE A 16 -28.03 2.12 12.25
C ILE A 16 -27.01 1.70 13.30
N PHE A 17 -25.89 2.42 13.35
CA PHE A 17 -24.80 2.21 14.30
C PHE A 17 -24.48 3.52 15.02
N LYS A 18 -24.35 3.44 16.34
CA LYS A 18 -23.90 4.56 17.16
C LYS A 18 -22.43 4.85 16.85
N VAL A 19 -22.08 6.11 16.70
CA VAL A 19 -20.70 6.51 16.40
C VAL A 19 -19.90 6.58 17.70
N PRO A 20 -18.72 5.92 17.77
CA PRO A 20 -17.85 6.03 18.94
C PRO A 20 -17.37 7.47 19.15
N HIS A 21 -17.18 7.90 20.41
CA HIS A 21 -16.65 9.22 20.79
C HIS A 21 -17.51 10.46 20.42
N THR A 22 -18.78 10.26 20.07
CA THR A 22 -19.74 11.34 19.78
C THR A 22 -20.95 11.27 20.71
N GLU A 23 -21.53 12.42 21.05
CA GLU A 23 -22.80 12.47 21.80
C GLU A 23 -23.98 12.17 20.86
N ASN A 24 -24.53 10.95 20.96
CA ASN A 24 -25.76 10.52 20.29
C ASN A 24 -25.79 10.66 18.75
N GLU A 25 -24.65 10.55 18.08
CA GLU A 25 -24.61 10.46 16.62
C GLU A 25 -24.81 9.02 16.15
N TYR A 26 -25.65 8.85 15.13
CA TYR A 26 -25.96 7.56 14.51
C TYR A 26 -25.74 7.65 13.01
N HIS A 27 -25.02 6.67 12.46
CA HIS A 27 -24.86 6.49 11.03
C HIS A 27 -25.67 5.29 10.54
N THR A 28 -26.17 5.38 9.31
CA THR A 28 -26.75 4.19 8.64
C THR A 28 -25.69 3.11 8.45
N ALA A 29 -26.11 1.85 8.32
CA ALA A 29 -25.22 0.73 8.04
C ALA A 29 -24.36 0.97 6.80
N SER A 30 -24.94 1.56 5.74
CA SER A 30 -24.22 1.94 4.52
C SER A 30 -23.04 2.87 4.78
N GLU A 31 -23.21 3.81 5.72
CA GLU A 31 -22.22 4.82 6.06
C GLU A 31 -21.20 4.31 7.07
N TYR A 32 -21.67 3.66 8.13
CA TYR A 32 -20.82 3.16 9.19
C TYR A 32 -19.91 2.02 8.70
N LEU A 33 -20.44 1.08 7.90
CA LEU A 33 -19.72 -0.08 7.35
C LEU A 33 -19.02 0.21 6.01
N SER A 34 -18.66 1.47 5.75
CA SER A 34 -17.88 1.91 4.59
C SER A 34 -16.67 2.75 5.02
N GLY A 35 -15.73 3.00 4.12
CA GLY A 35 -14.48 3.69 4.43
C GLY A 35 -13.48 2.77 5.13
N ASP A 36 -12.61 3.33 5.98
CA ASP A 36 -11.57 2.58 6.69
C ASP A 36 -12.16 1.70 7.81
N ILE A 37 -12.46 0.45 7.47
CA ILE A 37 -13.08 -0.54 8.36
C ILE A 37 -12.13 -0.92 9.49
N ARG A 38 -10.82 -1.03 9.23
CA ARG A 38 -9.84 -1.42 10.26
C ARG A 38 -9.72 -0.36 11.33
N LYS A 39 -9.63 0.92 10.93
CA LYS A 39 -9.60 2.04 11.89
C LYS A 39 -10.89 2.11 12.71
N LYS A 40 -12.04 1.97 12.06
CA LYS A 40 -13.35 1.95 12.74
C LYS A 40 -13.46 0.76 13.70
N LEU A 41 -12.96 -0.41 13.32
CA LEU A 41 -12.97 -1.61 14.17
C LEU A 41 -12.11 -1.41 15.42
N HIS A 42 -10.90 -0.85 15.27
CA HIS A 42 -10.02 -0.59 16.41
C HIS A 42 -10.68 0.36 17.43
N ILE A 43 -11.27 1.46 16.94
CA ILE A 43 -12.00 2.41 17.79
C ILE A 43 -13.21 1.75 18.46
N ALA A 44 -13.96 0.92 17.72
CA ALA A 44 -15.12 0.22 18.27
C ALA A 44 -14.73 -0.83 19.33
N GLU A 45 -13.59 -1.51 19.15
CA GLU A 45 -13.06 -2.47 20.14
C GLU A 45 -12.60 -1.76 21.41
N GLU A 46 -11.88 -0.63 21.31
CA GLU A 46 -11.47 0.20 22.45
C GLU A 46 -12.68 0.68 23.27
N VAL A 47 -13.73 1.16 22.59
CA VAL A 47 -14.94 1.62 23.28
C VAL A 47 -15.74 0.45 23.85
N ALA A 48 -15.75 -0.71 23.18
CA ALA A 48 -16.45 -1.91 23.66
C ALA A 48 -15.89 -2.47 24.98
N GLU A 49 -14.64 -2.13 25.35
CA GLU A 49 -14.07 -2.48 26.66
C GLU A 49 -14.77 -1.74 27.82
N TYR A 50 -15.26 -0.53 27.57
CA TYR A 50 -15.91 0.31 28.59
C TYR A 50 -17.44 0.38 28.43
N ASP A 51 -17.95 0.21 27.20
CA ASP A 51 -19.37 0.25 26.86
C ASP A 51 -19.74 -0.97 26.00
N SER A 52 -20.39 -1.96 26.61
CA SER A 52 -20.74 -3.21 25.95
C SER A 52 -21.71 -3.07 24.76
N ASP A 53 -22.40 -1.92 24.62
CA ASP A 53 -23.33 -1.68 23.52
C ASP A 53 -22.60 -1.66 22.16
N PHE A 54 -21.30 -1.30 22.15
CA PHE A 54 -20.47 -1.28 20.94
C PHE A 54 -20.03 -2.67 20.46
N ASN A 55 -20.34 -3.76 21.18
CA ASN A 55 -20.09 -5.12 20.68
C ASN A 55 -20.85 -5.43 19.37
N ILE A 56 -22.01 -4.78 19.17
CA ILE A 56 -22.77 -4.85 17.92
C ILE A 56 -21.97 -4.24 16.77
N ASN A 57 -21.36 -3.07 17.00
CA ASN A 57 -20.50 -2.40 16.03
C ASN A 57 -19.27 -3.24 15.69
N VAL A 58 -18.61 -3.82 16.71
CA VAL A 58 -17.43 -4.70 16.52
C VAL A 58 -17.80 -5.90 15.65
N SER A 59 -18.92 -6.55 15.95
CA SER A 59 -19.40 -7.71 15.20
C SER A 59 -19.74 -7.36 13.74
N ALA A 60 -20.35 -6.20 13.51
CA ALA A 60 -20.69 -5.74 12.17
C ALA A 60 -19.45 -5.33 11.36
N LEU A 61 -18.50 -4.62 11.96
CA LEU A 61 -17.25 -4.22 11.31
C LEU A 61 -16.34 -5.41 10.99
N LYS A 62 -16.32 -6.45 11.85
CA LYS A 62 -15.64 -7.72 11.56
C LYS A 62 -16.21 -8.42 10.32
N LYS A 63 -17.54 -8.40 10.15
CA LYS A 63 -18.21 -8.96 8.96
C LYS A 63 -18.03 -8.09 7.71
N ALA A 64 -17.92 -6.77 7.89
CA ALA A 64 -17.68 -5.82 6.81
C ALA A 64 -16.20 -5.70 6.41
N MET A 65 -15.30 -6.48 6.99
CA MET A 65 -13.89 -6.45 6.63
C MET A 65 -13.69 -6.90 5.17
N PRO A 66 -12.92 -6.17 4.36
CA PRO A 66 -12.59 -6.60 3.00
C PRO A 66 -11.96 -7.98 2.97
N GLU A 67 -12.23 -8.76 1.92
CA GLU A 67 -11.56 -10.06 1.72
C GLU A 67 -10.05 -9.85 1.64
N PRO A 68 -9.24 -10.58 2.42
CA PRO A 68 -7.79 -10.40 2.42
C PRO A 68 -7.21 -10.76 1.05
N LEU A 69 -6.41 -9.84 0.51
CA LEU A 69 -5.66 -10.05 -0.73
C LEU A 69 -4.62 -11.14 -0.51
N LYS A 70 -4.45 -12.01 -1.49
CA LYS A 70 -3.46 -13.09 -1.44
C LYS A 70 -2.15 -12.62 -2.05
N ALA A 71 -1.08 -13.36 -1.82
CA ALA A 71 0.25 -13.05 -2.39
C ALA A 71 0.24 -12.90 -3.93
N GLY A 72 -0.65 -13.61 -4.62
CA GLY A 72 -0.79 -13.50 -6.08
C GLY A 72 -1.39 -12.18 -6.56
N ASP A 73 -2.13 -11.47 -5.70
CA ASP A 73 -2.81 -10.22 -6.00
C ASP A 73 -1.96 -8.98 -5.64
N ILE A 74 -0.79 -9.19 -5.04
CA ILE A 74 0.08 -8.14 -4.51
C ILE A 74 1.35 -8.04 -5.36
N ASP A 75 1.62 -6.86 -5.94
CA ASP A 75 2.89 -6.56 -6.63
C ASP A 75 3.77 -5.69 -5.73
N VAL A 76 4.87 -6.26 -5.23
CA VAL A 76 5.82 -5.54 -4.36
C VAL A 76 6.99 -5.04 -5.18
N LYS A 77 7.12 -3.72 -5.27
CA LYS A 77 8.28 -3.07 -5.89
C LYS A 77 9.43 -2.96 -4.91
N LEU A 78 10.64 -3.12 -5.43
CA LEU A 78 11.87 -2.84 -4.69
C LEU A 78 11.91 -1.33 -4.39
N GLY A 79 12.12 -0.95 -3.12
CA GLY A 79 12.03 0.43 -2.66
C GLY A 79 10.66 0.87 -2.12
N ALA A 80 9.71 -0.05 -1.98
CA ALA A 80 8.45 0.22 -1.30
C ALA A 80 8.66 0.51 0.20
N SER A 81 8.38 1.74 0.64
CA SER A 81 8.63 2.21 2.01
C SER A 81 7.86 1.47 3.11
N TRP A 82 6.77 0.77 2.77
CA TRP A 82 6.00 -0.02 3.72
C TRP A 82 6.62 -1.39 4.02
N VAL A 83 7.59 -1.83 3.21
CA VAL A 83 8.32 -3.09 3.43
C VAL A 83 9.43 -2.85 4.44
N ASP A 84 9.49 -3.71 5.45
CA ASP A 84 10.52 -3.66 6.49
C ASP A 84 11.93 -3.77 5.87
N PRO A 85 12.87 -2.85 6.18
CA PRO A 85 14.24 -2.87 5.66
C PRO A 85 14.96 -4.20 5.82
N LYS A 86 14.62 -5.00 6.85
CA LYS A 86 15.21 -6.33 7.05
C LYS A 86 15.05 -7.26 5.84
N TYR A 87 13.96 -7.12 5.07
CA TYR A 87 13.74 -7.93 3.88
C TYR A 87 14.61 -7.48 2.71
N TYR A 88 14.96 -6.19 2.63
CA TYR A 88 15.93 -5.69 1.66
C TYR A 88 17.34 -6.17 2.00
N GLU A 89 17.72 -6.18 3.29
CA GLU A 89 18.98 -6.75 3.76
C GLU A 89 19.06 -8.25 3.44
N GLN A 90 18.05 -9.01 3.82
CA GLN A 90 18.00 -10.45 3.57
C GLN A 90 18.10 -10.75 2.06
N PHE A 91 17.38 -10.01 1.22
CA PHE A 91 17.45 -10.16 -0.22
C PHE A 91 18.87 -9.94 -0.76
N ILE A 92 19.49 -8.80 -0.43
CA ILE A 92 20.80 -8.45 -0.99
C ILE A 92 21.89 -9.40 -0.47
N TYR A 93 21.77 -9.88 0.77
CA TYR A 93 22.69 -10.88 1.33
C TYR A 93 22.60 -12.23 0.65
N GLU A 94 21.39 -12.69 0.34
CA GLU A 94 21.19 -13.94 -0.39
C GLU A 94 21.63 -13.82 -1.85
N LEU A 95 21.35 -12.68 -2.49
CA LEU A 95 21.69 -12.43 -3.90
C LEU A 95 23.21 -12.37 -4.11
N LEU A 96 23.92 -11.65 -3.25
CA LEU A 96 25.36 -11.43 -3.37
C LEU A 96 26.20 -12.43 -2.57
N GLN A 97 25.55 -13.33 -1.82
CA GLN A 97 26.20 -14.26 -0.90
C GLN A 97 27.15 -13.55 0.06
N THR A 98 26.69 -12.43 0.62
CA THR A 98 27.48 -11.56 1.49
C THR A 98 28.09 -12.36 2.64
N PRO A 99 29.37 -12.20 2.98
CA PRO A 99 29.97 -12.92 4.09
C PRO A 99 29.25 -12.64 5.41
N ALA A 100 29.04 -13.68 6.24
CA ALA A 100 28.27 -13.56 7.49
C ALA A 100 28.82 -12.47 8.44
N TYR A 101 30.13 -12.25 8.47
CA TYR A 101 30.73 -11.20 9.30
C TYR A 101 30.43 -9.75 8.83
N GLN A 102 29.82 -9.59 7.65
CA GLN A 102 29.39 -8.30 7.08
C GLN A 102 27.85 -8.15 7.09
N ARG A 103 27.11 -9.12 7.62
CA ARG A 103 25.64 -9.08 7.67
C ARG A 103 25.12 -8.57 9.00
N SER A 104 24.05 -7.80 8.95
CA SER A 104 23.33 -7.26 10.12
C SER A 104 22.73 -8.38 10.99
N ASP A 105 22.27 -9.46 10.37
CA ASP A 105 21.63 -10.63 10.98
C ASP A 105 22.60 -11.57 11.73
N SER A 106 23.91 -11.38 11.55
CA SER A 106 24.91 -12.24 12.17
C SER A 106 25.13 -11.90 13.64
N PRO A 107 25.30 -12.90 14.54
CA PRO A 107 25.67 -12.66 15.93
C PRO A 107 26.93 -11.80 16.11
N SER A 108 27.86 -11.84 15.14
CA SER A 108 29.08 -11.03 15.14
C SER A 108 28.86 -9.54 14.87
N SER A 109 27.68 -9.17 14.35
CA SER A 109 27.30 -7.78 14.04
C SER A 109 27.41 -6.85 15.26
N ARG A 110 27.19 -7.39 16.47
CA ARG A 110 27.24 -6.65 17.74
C ARG A 110 28.60 -5.98 18.02
N TRP A 111 29.69 -6.55 17.51
CA TRP A 111 31.05 -6.12 17.85
C TRP A 111 31.83 -5.52 16.67
N ASN A 112 31.29 -5.56 15.44
CA ASN A 112 31.98 -5.12 14.24
C ASN A 112 31.10 -4.28 13.30
N LYS A 113 30.44 -3.24 13.85
CA LYS A 113 29.50 -2.39 13.09
C LYS A 113 30.10 -1.72 11.84
N SER A 114 31.40 -1.42 11.86
CA SER A 114 32.09 -0.78 10.72
C SER A 114 32.24 -1.68 9.49
N ALA A 115 32.05 -3.00 9.64
CA ALA A 115 32.09 -3.93 8.52
C ALA A 115 30.69 -4.35 8.02
N ILE A 116 29.62 -3.97 8.74
CA ILE A 116 28.26 -4.43 8.46
C ILE A 116 27.63 -3.62 7.35
N ILE A 117 27.12 -4.31 6.34
CA ILE A 117 26.40 -3.72 5.21
C ILE A 117 24.91 -3.73 5.55
N GLY A 118 24.38 -2.68 6.17
CA GLY A 118 22.97 -2.59 6.55
C GLY A 118 22.13 -1.76 5.57
N VAL A 119 20.81 -1.94 5.60
CA VAL A 119 19.84 -1.09 4.89
C VAL A 119 19.02 -0.33 5.92
N GLU A 120 19.10 1.00 5.88
CA GLU A 120 18.39 1.90 6.79
C GLU A 120 17.39 2.74 5.99
N TYR A 121 16.17 2.88 6.50
CA TYR A 121 15.15 3.76 5.94
C TYR A 121 15.04 5.03 6.79
N SER A 122 15.19 6.19 6.15
CA SER A 122 15.02 7.49 6.79
C SER A 122 13.62 8.04 6.50
N GLU A 123 12.77 8.10 7.53
CA GLU A 123 11.43 8.67 7.43
C GLU A 123 11.47 10.17 7.07
N HIS A 124 12.49 10.89 7.53
CA HIS A 124 12.60 12.34 7.30
C HIS A 124 12.88 12.68 5.83
N THR A 125 13.73 11.89 5.17
CA THR A 125 14.11 12.10 3.78
C THR A 125 13.36 11.18 2.82
N ASN A 126 12.53 10.28 3.34
CA ASN A 126 11.83 9.23 2.59
C ASN A 126 12.79 8.47 1.65
N SER A 127 13.95 8.07 2.19
CA SER A 127 15.04 7.48 1.40
C SER A 127 15.69 6.32 2.12
N PHE A 128 16.13 5.33 1.35
CA PHE A 128 16.94 4.23 1.83
C PHE A 128 18.43 4.55 1.72
N HIS A 129 19.19 4.11 2.70
CA HIS A 129 20.65 4.17 2.72
C HIS A 129 21.23 2.78 2.97
N VAL A 130 22.26 2.42 2.20
CA VAL A 130 23.02 1.18 2.38
C VAL A 130 24.37 1.55 2.99
N SER A 131 24.67 1.05 4.19
CA SER A 131 25.95 1.33 4.86
C SER A 131 27.08 0.42 4.35
N ASN A 132 28.33 0.87 4.47
CA ASN A 132 29.55 0.07 4.20
C ASN A 132 29.58 -0.67 2.84
N LYS A 133 29.00 -0.07 1.79
CA LYS A 133 28.84 -0.62 0.42
C LYS A 133 30.12 -1.17 -0.21
N SER A 134 31.28 -0.64 0.17
CA SER A 134 32.60 -1.05 -0.35
C SER A 134 33.26 -2.20 0.41
N SER A 135 32.65 -2.68 1.51
CA SER A 135 33.21 -3.74 2.36
C SER A 135 33.17 -5.11 1.69
N ASP A 136 32.12 -5.41 0.93
CA ASP A 136 32.07 -6.62 0.12
C ASP A 136 32.72 -6.38 -1.26
N ARG A 137 33.82 -7.09 -1.50
CA ARG A 137 34.61 -7.07 -2.74
C ARG A 137 34.49 -8.38 -3.51
N SER A 138 33.47 -9.18 -3.23
CA SER A 138 33.17 -10.42 -3.94
C SER A 138 32.98 -10.18 -5.44
N VAL A 139 33.20 -11.22 -6.25
CA VAL A 139 32.95 -11.17 -7.70
C VAL A 139 31.46 -10.92 -7.98
N LEU A 140 30.57 -11.38 -7.09
CA LEU A 140 29.14 -11.12 -7.20
C LEU A 140 28.82 -9.63 -7.07
N ALA A 141 29.36 -8.98 -6.04
CA ALA A 141 29.14 -7.56 -5.77
C ALA A 141 29.85 -6.64 -6.78
N THR A 142 31.04 -7.01 -7.26
CA THR A 142 31.88 -6.13 -8.10
C THR A 142 31.74 -6.35 -9.60
N GLN A 143 31.31 -7.53 -10.04
CA GLN A 143 31.26 -7.88 -11.48
C GLN A 143 29.90 -8.45 -11.92
N LYS A 144 29.33 -9.43 -11.20
CA LYS A 144 28.09 -10.09 -11.66
C LYS A 144 26.90 -9.15 -11.59
N PHE A 145 26.73 -8.50 -10.44
CA PHE A 145 25.64 -7.57 -10.15
C PHE A 145 26.12 -6.12 -9.99
N GLY A 146 27.43 -5.90 -9.97
CA GLY A 146 28.04 -4.58 -9.99
C GLY A 146 28.84 -4.31 -11.26
N SER A 147 29.62 -3.25 -11.22
CA SER A 147 30.63 -2.89 -12.21
C SER A 147 31.89 -2.37 -11.51
N HIS A 148 32.99 -2.26 -12.24
CA HIS A 148 34.23 -1.65 -11.71
C HIS A 148 34.05 -0.23 -11.17
N LYS A 149 33.06 0.52 -11.69
CA LYS A 149 32.81 1.92 -11.32
C LYS A 149 31.69 2.09 -10.28
N MET A 150 30.87 1.06 -10.05
CA MET A 150 29.70 1.13 -9.17
C MET A 150 29.38 -0.27 -8.64
N ASN A 151 29.49 -0.48 -7.33
CA ASN A 151 29.24 -1.77 -6.70
C ASN A 151 27.75 -2.14 -6.78
N ALA A 152 27.42 -3.43 -6.74
CA ALA A 152 26.06 -3.93 -6.57
C ALA A 152 25.30 -3.25 -5.42
N TYR A 153 25.93 -2.96 -4.27
CA TYR A 153 25.27 -2.24 -3.17
C TYR A 153 24.97 -0.77 -3.49
N ASP A 154 25.81 -0.10 -4.28
CA ASP A 154 25.52 1.25 -4.76
C ASP A 154 24.35 1.24 -5.75
N ILE A 155 24.34 0.28 -6.68
CA ILE A 155 23.23 0.05 -7.60
C ILE A 155 21.95 -0.23 -6.82
N PHE A 156 22.04 -1.09 -5.80
CA PHE A 156 20.93 -1.47 -4.94
C PHE A 156 20.34 -0.25 -4.20
N GLU A 157 21.17 0.63 -3.65
CA GLU A 157 20.69 1.87 -3.03
C GLU A 157 19.94 2.77 -4.04
N HIS A 158 20.46 2.92 -5.27
CA HIS A 158 19.76 3.70 -6.30
C HIS A 158 18.37 3.13 -6.57
N ILE A 159 18.25 1.82 -6.77
CA ILE A 159 16.96 1.20 -7.08
C ILE A 159 16.01 1.16 -5.88
N LEU A 160 16.51 1.06 -4.64
CA LEU A 160 15.69 1.23 -3.43
C LEU A 160 15.07 2.62 -3.35
N ASN A 161 15.77 3.64 -3.85
CA ASN A 161 15.28 5.01 -3.93
C ASN A 161 14.52 5.30 -5.23
N LEU A 162 14.13 4.28 -6.00
CA LEU A 162 13.44 4.41 -7.29
C LEU A 162 14.21 5.27 -8.31
N GLN A 163 15.54 5.30 -8.19
CA GLN A 163 16.44 6.00 -9.09
C GLN A 163 17.17 5.02 -10.02
N GLU A 164 17.42 5.48 -11.24
CA GLU A 164 18.23 4.73 -12.20
C GLU A 164 19.73 5.01 -11.96
N PRO A 165 20.58 3.97 -11.81
CA PRO A 165 22.01 4.14 -11.63
C PRO A 165 22.64 4.77 -12.88
N LYS A 166 23.52 5.76 -12.70
CA LYS A 166 24.21 6.47 -13.78
C LYS A 166 25.71 6.56 -13.50
N ILE A 167 26.52 6.26 -14.50
CA ILE A 167 27.97 6.40 -14.44
C ILE A 167 28.38 7.62 -15.24
N TYR A 168 29.26 8.44 -14.67
CA TYR A 168 29.84 9.60 -15.33
C TYR A 168 31.30 9.34 -15.69
N LYS A 169 31.76 9.94 -16.79
CA LYS A 169 33.16 10.03 -17.21
C LYS A 169 33.56 11.48 -17.36
N THR A 170 34.82 11.79 -17.09
CA THR A 170 35.39 13.11 -17.35
C THR A 170 35.95 13.13 -18.76
N ILE A 171 35.63 14.16 -19.53
CA ILE A 171 36.22 14.44 -20.84
C ILE A 171 36.87 15.82 -20.81
N GLU A 172 38.01 15.96 -21.48
CA GLU A 172 38.63 17.26 -21.69
C GLU A 172 37.98 17.95 -22.89
N VAL A 173 37.51 19.17 -22.68
CA VAL A 173 36.89 20.00 -23.71
C VAL A 173 37.78 21.23 -23.91
N PRO A 174 38.11 21.59 -25.17
CA PRO A 174 38.87 22.82 -25.43
C PRO A 174 38.04 24.03 -24.98
N ASP A 175 38.59 24.84 -24.08
CA ASP A 175 38.10 26.19 -23.85
C ASP A 175 38.52 27.03 -25.05
N GLY A 176 37.70 27.99 -25.48
CA GLY A 176 37.94 28.79 -26.70
C GLY A 176 39.25 29.59 -26.73
N MET A 177 40.07 29.51 -25.67
CA MET A 177 41.40 30.10 -25.52
C MET A 177 42.58 29.09 -25.60
N GLY A 178 42.33 27.80 -25.80
CA GLY A 178 43.38 26.78 -25.95
C GLY A 178 43.73 25.99 -24.68
N ASP A 179 43.14 26.32 -23.53
CA ASP A 179 43.20 25.50 -22.32
C ASP A 179 42.17 24.36 -22.36
N THR A 180 42.47 23.21 -21.75
CA THR A 180 41.51 22.11 -21.61
C THR A 180 40.72 22.26 -20.30
N LYS A 181 39.38 22.22 -20.39
CA LYS A 181 38.49 22.15 -19.23
C LYS A 181 37.92 20.75 -19.08
N GLU A 182 37.97 20.23 -17.86
CA GLU A 182 37.31 18.97 -17.53
C GLU A 182 35.79 19.13 -17.46
N LYS A 183 35.06 18.32 -18.24
CA LYS A 183 33.60 18.24 -18.22
C LYS A 183 33.16 16.83 -17.84
N ARG A 184 32.29 16.72 -16.83
CA ARG A 184 31.64 15.45 -16.48
C ARG A 184 30.47 15.19 -17.43
N VAL A 185 30.52 14.07 -18.14
CA VAL A 185 29.50 13.62 -19.09
C VAL A 185 29.08 12.19 -18.72
N VAL A 186 27.82 11.84 -18.95
CA VAL A 186 27.34 10.47 -18.72
C VAL A 186 28.07 9.50 -19.65
N ASP A 187 28.59 8.44 -19.05
CA ASP A 187 29.16 7.31 -19.77
C ASP A 187 28.02 6.39 -20.20
N ILE A 188 27.51 6.55 -21.43
CA ILE A 188 26.30 5.87 -21.92
C ILE A 188 26.45 4.35 -21.85
N ASP A 189 27.59 3.82 -22.27
CA ASP A 189 27.83 2.38 -22.31
C ASP A 189 27.94 1.80 -20.89
N ALA A 190 28.72 2.44 -20.02
CA ALA A 190 28.82 2.01 -18.62
C ALA A 190 27.48 2.12 -17.88
N THR A 191 26.73 3.21 -18.13
CA THR A 191 25.39 3.42 -17.56
C THR A 191 24.42 2.32 -18.01
N ARG A 192 24.43 1.96 -19.29
CA ARG A 192 23.59 0.85 -19.80
C ARG A 192 23.93 -0.48 -19.13
N VAL A 193 25.20 -0.74 -18.82
CA VAL A 193 25.60 -1.96 -18.10
C VAL A 193 24.99 -1.98 -16.69
N VAL A 194 25.16 -0.90 -15.91
CA VAL A 194 24.63 -0.88 -14.53
C VAL A 194 23.10 -0.89 -14.46
N GLN A 195 22.43 -0.27 -15.43
CA GLN A 195 20.97 -0.32 -15.54
C GLN A 195 20.47 -1.74 -15.81
N ARG A 196 21.13 -2.49 -16.69
CA ARG A 196 20.81 -3.93 -16.88
C ARG A 196 21.00 -4.74 -15.60
N LYS A 197 22.04 -4.45 -14.81
CA LYS A 197 22.26 -5.11 -13.52
C LYS A 197 21.17 -4.75 -12.50
N ALA A 198 20.73 -3.49 -12.48
CA ALA A 198 19.58 -3.06 -11.69
C ALA A 198 18.30 -3.84 -12.09
N ASP A 199 18.04 -4.02 -13.38
CA ASP A 199 16.89 -4.80 -13.85
C ASP A 199 16.98 -6.27 -13.45
N ASP A 200 18.16 -6.88 -13.54
CA ASP A 200 18.41 -8.24 -13.06
C ASP A 200 18.11 -8.36 -11.55
N MET A 201 18.50 -7.37 -10.74
CA MET A 201 18.17 -7.33 -9.31
C MET A 201 16.68 -7.19 -9.06
N ARG A 202 15.98 -6.29 -9.79
CA ARG A 202 14.52 -6.11 -9.66
C ARG A 202 13.77 -7.40 -9.98
N LYS A 203 14.18 -8.10 -11.04
CA LYS A 203 13.60 -9.39 -11.40
C LYS A 203 13.86 -10.44 -10.33
N ALA A 204 15.10 -10.56 -9.87
CA ALA A 204 15.44 -11.47 -8.79
C ALA A 204 14.65 -11.18 -7.51
N PHE A 205 14.42 -9.92 -7.17
CA PHE A 205 13.62 -9.52 -6.01
C PHE A 205 12.16 -9.95 -6.16
N LYS A 206 11.56 -9.76 -7.34
CA LYS A 206 10.18 -10.18 -7.60
C LYS A 206 9.98 -11.70 -7.42
N ASP A 207 10.93 -12.49 -7.89
CA ASP A 207 10.91 -13.95 -7.72
C ASP A 207 11.21 -14.37 -6.27
N TRP A 208 11.93 -13.53 -5.53
CA TRP A 208 12.39 -13.83 -4.18
C TRP A 208 11.37 -13.45 -3.10
N ILE A 209 10.70 -12.30 -3.19
CA ILE A 209 9.93 -11.70 -2.09
C ILE A 209 8.88 -12.65 -1.50
N PHE A 210 8.14 -13.37 -2.36
CA PHE A 210 7.12 -14.33 -1.93
C PHE A 210 7.59 -15.78 -1.92
N LYS A 211 8.89 -16.07 -2.10
CA LYS A 211 9.39 -17.45 -2.18
C LYS A 211 9.30 -18.19 -0.85
N ASP A 212 9.70 -17.53 0.24
CA ASP A 212 9.66 -18.08 1.59
C ASP A 212 8.25 -17.93 2.20
N PRO A 213 7.66 -18.98 2.80
CA PRO A 213 6.30 -18.93 3.32
C PRO A 213 6.13 -17.96 4.51
N VAL A 214 7.11 -17.90 5.42
CA VAL A 214 7.03 -17.04 6.61
C VAL A 214 7.13 -15.57 6.20
N ARG A 215 8.07 -15.24 5.31
CA ARG A 215 8.16 -13.90 4.71
C ARG A 215 6.91 -13.54 3.92
N ARG A 216 6.37 -14.48 3.14
CA ARG A 216 5.16 -14.25 2.32
C ARG A 216 3.99 -13.85 3.21
N GLU A 217 3.72 -14.59 4.28
CA GLU A 217 2.66 -14.30 5.24
C GLU A 217 2.84 -12.90 5.84
N ALA A 218 4.02 -12.60 6.38
CA ALA A 218 4.31 -11.29 6.97
C ALA A 218 4.12 -10.11 6.00
N ILE A 219 4.51 -10.26 4.73
CA ILE A 219 4.33 -9.22 3.70
C ILE A 219 2.85 -9.06 3.32
N VAL A 220 2.12 -10.17 3.17
CA VAL A 220 0.69 -10.16 2.83
C VAL A 220 -0.13 -9.52 3.95
N ASP A 221 0.15 -9.87 5.20
CA ASP A 221 -0.55 -9.32 6.37
C ASP A 221 -0.30 -7.82 6.46
N ARG A 222 0.97 -7.41 6.36
CA ARG A 222 1.35 -5.99 6.38
C ARG A 222 0.68 -5.19 5.25
N TYR A 223 0.59 -5.76 4.05
CA TYR A 223 -0.08 -5.11 2.93
C TYR A 223 -1.59 -4.96 3.18
N ASN A 224 -2.23 -6.01 3.68
CA ASN A 224 -3.66 -6.00 3.97
C ASN A 224 -4.03 -5.04 5.11
N GLU A 225 -3.17 -4.88 6.10
CA GLU A 225 -3.34 -3.90 7.18
C GLU A 225 -3.27 -2.46 6.67
N LEU A 226 -2.34 -2.18 5.75
CA LEU A 226 -2.08 -0.82 5.29
C LEU A 226 -3.02 -0.39 4.16
N PHE A 227 -3.33 -1.29 3.22
CA PHE A 227 -4.00 -0.94 1.96
C PHE A 227 -5.37 -1.60 1.80
N ASN A 228 -5.62 -2.75 2.42
CA ASN A 228 -6.91 -3.46 2.33
C ASN A 228 -7.83 -3.14 3.51
N SER A 229 -8.04 -1.85 3.73
CA SER A 229 -8.82 -1.33 4.87
C SER A 229 -10.06 -0.58 4.43
N ILE A 230 -10.11 -0.15 3.16
CA ILE A 230 -11.18 0.70 2.64
C ILE A 230 -12.26 -0.16 1.99
N ARG A 231 -13.48 -0.12 2.53
CA ARG A 231 -14.68 -0.69 1.91
C ARG A 231 -15.47 0.41 1.20
N PRO A 232 -15.77 0.28 -0.11
CA PRO A 232 -16.63 1.25 -0.79
C PRO A 232 -18.03 1.27 -0.15
N ARG A 233 -18.68 2.44 -0.17
CA ARG A 233 -20.05 2.58 0.32
C ARG A 233 -21.02 1.94 -0.66
N GLU A 234 -21.79 0.97 -0.18
CA GLU A 234 -22.89 0.36 -0.92
C GLU A 234 -24.20 0.99 -0.46
N TYR A 235 -25.00 1.49 -1.41
CA TYR A 235 -26.32 2.04 -1.13
C TYR A 235 -27.36 0.99 -1.45
N ASP A 236 -28.07 0.52 -0.42
CA ASP A 236 -29.24 -0.34 -0.58
C ASP A 236 -30.51 0.52 -0.56
N GLY A 237 -31.26 0.48 -1.66
CA GLY A 237 -32.54 1.18 -1.80
C GLY A 237 -33.76 0.28 -1.60
N SER A 238 -33.57 -0.98 -1.19
CA SER A 238 -34.65 -1.96 -0.97
C SER A 238 -35.78 -1.42 -0.07
N ASN A 239 -35.42 -0.67 0.97
CA ASN A 239 -36.32 -0.05 1.95
C ASN A 239 -36.96 1.28 1.48
N LEU A 240 -36.65 1.76 0.27
CA LEU A 240 -37.27 2.96 -0.26
C LEU A 240 -38.72 2.70 -0.70
N SER A 241 -39.65 3.39 -0.05
CA SER A 241 -41.05 3.41 -0.47
C SER A 241 -41.31 4.57 -1.44
N PHE A 242 -42.01 4.28 -2.54
CA PHE A 242 -42.36 5.25 -3.57
C PHE A 242 -43.89 5.42 -3.63
N PRO A 243 -44.50 6.12 -2.65
CA PRO A 243 -45.95 6.18 -2.50
C PRO A 243 -46.68 6.90 -3.66
N LEU A 244 -45.95 7.59 -4.55
CA LEU A 244 -46.49 8.27 -5.73
C LEU A 244 -46.32 7.47 -7.04
N MET A 245 -45.73 6.27 -6.99
CA MET A 245 -45.63 5.42 -8.18
C MET A 245 -46.91 4.61 -8.42
N THR A 246 -47.25 4.48 -9.71
CA THR A 246 -48.36 3.62 -10.16
C THR A 246 -48.05 2.15 -9.83
N ASN A 247 -49.02 1.43 -9.25
CA ASN A 247 -48.88 0.03 -8.79
C ASN A 247 -48.41 -0.98 -9.87
N GLU A 248 -48.35 -0.60 -11.14
CA GLU A 248 -47.90 -1.44 -12.26
C GLU A 248 -46.38 -1.38 -12.51
N ILE A 249 -45.67 -0.42 -11.91
CA ILE A 249 -44.23 -0.22 -12.14
C ILE A 249 -43.45 -0.72 -10.92
N ASN A 250 -42.78 -1.87 -11.09
CA ASN A 250 -41.85 -2.41 -10.10
C ASN A 250 -40.41 -2.06 -10.49
N LEU A 251 -39.75 -1.24 -9.68
CA LEU A 251 -38.32 -0.95 -9.85
C LEU A 251 -37.47 -2.18 -9.53
N HIS A 252 -36.47 -2.44 -10.37
CA HIS A 252 -35.43 -3.43 -10.08
C HIS A 252 -34.49 -2.94 -8.98
N ASP A 253 -33.83 -3.87 -8.28
CA ASP A 253 -32.95 -3.56 -7.14
C ASP A 253 -31.84 -2.55 -7.49
N HIS A 254 -31.23 -2.68 -8.67
CA HIS A 254 -30.20 -1.74 -9.12
C HIS A 254 -30.74 -0.30 -9.32
N GLN A 255 -32.01 -0.14 -9.69
CA GLN A 255 -32.64 1.18 -9.85
C GLN A 255 -32.93 1.81 -8.49
N LYS A 256 -33.39 1.00 -7.53
CA LYS A 256 -33.57 1.44 -6.14
C LYS A 256 -32.24 1.85 -5.51
N ASN A 257 -31.17 1.07 -5.73
CA ASN A 257 -29.83 1.37 -5.24
C ASN A 257 -29.25 2.64 -5.87
N ALA A 258 -29.50 2.88 -7.16
CA ALA A 258 -29.10 4.12 -7.84
C ALA A 258 -29.84 5.34 -7.29
N ILE A 259 -31.13 5.21 -6.95
CA ILE A 259 -31.91 6.27 -6.29
C ILE A 259 -31.40 6.51 -4.87
N ALA A 260 -31.10 5.45 -4.09
CA ALA A 260 -30.49 5.57 -2.77
C ALA A 260 -29.11 6.28 -2.84
N HIS A 261 -28.28 5.94 -3.82
CA HIS A 261 -27.01 6.64 -4.07
C HIS A 261 -27.24 8.13 -4.40
N ALA A 262 -28.25 8.45 -5.20
CA ALA A 262 -28.57 9.84 -5.56
C ALA A 262 -29.03 10.66 -4.35
N MET A 263 -29.83 10.07 -3.48
CA MET A 263 -30.37 10.75 -2.29
C MET A 263 -29.35 10.88 -1.16
N PHE A 264 -28.53 9.85 -0.94
CA PHE A 264 -27.62 9.78 0.22
C PHE A 264 -26.14 10.02 -0.11
N GLY A 265 -25.76 10.08 -1.39
CA GLY A 265 -24.36 10.17 -1.83
C GLY A 265 -23.80 11.58 -2.04
N GLY A 266 -24.62 12.64 -1.93
CA GLY A 266 -24.18 14.04 -1.94
C GLY A 266 -23.62 14.61 -3.26
N ASN A 267 -23.01 13.78 -4.12
CA ASN A 267 -22.51 14.16 -5.45
C ASN A 267 -22.56 12.94 -6.40
N THR A 268 -23.54 12.89 -7.31
CA THR A 268 -23.67 11.79 -8.28
C THR A 268 -23.52 12.32 -9.71
N LEU A 269 -22.47 11.92 -10.43
CA LEU A 269 -22.36 12.12 -11.88
C LEU A 269 -22.94 10.87 -12.58
N PHE A 270 -24.11 11.01 -13.21
CA PHE A 270 -24.72 9.94 -13.97
C PHE A 270 -24.10 9.83 -15.37
N ALA A 271 -23.18 8.90 -15.56
CA ALA A 271 -22.75 8.47 -16.88
C ALA A 271 -23.46 7.15 -17.23
N HIS A 272 -24.59 7.23 -17.95
CA HIS A 272 -25.26 6.05 -18.53
C HIS A 272 -25.74 6.32 -19.96
N SER A 273 -25.55 5.32 -20.82
CA SER A 273 -25.91 5.33 -22.24
C SER A 273 -27.42 5.51 -22.46
N VAL A 274 -27.76 6.10 -23.61
CA VAL A 274 -29.10 6.57 -23.97
C VAL A 274 -30.05 5.38 -24.21
N GLY A 275 -31.08 5.19 -23.37
CA GLY A 275 -32.18 4.24 -23.66
C GLY A 275 -32.98 3.67 -22.48
N ALA A 276 -32.49 3.75 -21.23
CA ALA A 276 -33.08 3.01 -20.09
C ALA A 276 -34.19 3.74 -19.29
N GLY A 277 -35.01 4.61 -19.91
CA GLY A 277 -36.19 5.17 -19.25
C GLY A 277 -35.95 6.39 -18.33
N LYS A 278 -35.54 7.52 -18.93
CA LYS A 278 -35.25 8.79 -18.25
C LYS A 278 -36.47 9.55 -17.63
N CYS A 279 -37.70 9.03 -17.71
CA CYS A 279 -38.89 9.81 -17.34
C CYS A 279 -39.49 9.49 -15.96
N ALA A 280 -39.04 8.45 -15.22
CA ALA A 280 -39.66 8.07 -13.95
C ALA A 280 -38.95 8.59 -12.68
N THR A 281 -37.80 9.25 -12.80
CA THR A 281 -36.97 9.69 -11.66
C THR A 281 -37.09 11.17 -11.32
N ARG A 282 -38.09 11.88 -11.85
CA ARG A 282 -38.29 13.31 -11.55
C ARG A 282 -39.76 13.71 -11.48
N SER A 283 -40.48 13.13 -10.51
CA SER A 283 -41.75 13.64 -9.99
C SER A 283 -42.04 12.97 -8.66
#